data_AF-A0A261KRW7-F1
#
_entry.id   AF-A0A261KRW7-F1
#
_cell.length_a   1.000
_cell.length_b   1.000
_cell.length_c   1.000
_cell.angle_alpha   90.00
_cell.angle_beta   90.00
_cell.angle_gamma   90.00
#
_symmetry.space_group_name_H-M   'P 1'
#
loop_
_entity.id
_entity.type
_entity.pdbx_description
1 polymer ?
#
loop_
_entity_poly.entity_id
_entity_poly.type
_entity_poly.pdbx_seq_one_letter_code
_entity_poly.pdbx_strand_id
1 'polypeptide(L)'
;MTQCLNPDCLKLNPPDTIFCQYCGEKLVLAERYWPIKIIRQGGFGRTFQAVDKYKPSKPFCVIKQFFPQAQGTKSLSKAAELFAQEAERLDGLGKHP
;
A
#
# COMPACT_ATOMS: atom_id res chain seq x y z
N MET A 1 -15.72 0.43 2.86
CA MET A 1 -14.80 -0.05 3.94
C MET A 1 -13.40 0.39 3.61
N THR A 2 -12.62 0.73 4.62
CA THR A 2 -11.23 1.19 4.45
C THR A 2 -10.29 0.27 5.23
N GLN A 3 -9.31 -0.31 4.52
CA GLN A 3 -8.33 -1.22 5.11
C GLN A 3 -7.21 -0.43 5.80
N CYS A 4 -6.94 -0.69 7.08
CA CYS A 4 -5.82 -0.02 7.74
C CYS A 4 -4.47 -0.42 7.12
N LEU A 5 -3.60 0.59 6.93
CA LEU A 5 -2.26 0.44 6.35
C LEU A 5 -1.18 0.20 7.41
N ASN A 6 -1.50 0.33 8.69
CA ASN A 6 -0.55 0.04 9.75
C ASN A 6 -0.13 -1.45 9.66
N PRO A 7 1.17 -1.78 9.57
CA PRO A 7 1.61 -3.17 9.46
C PRO A 7 1.15 -4.09 10.60
N ASP A 8 0.94 -3.52 11.79
CA ASP A 8 0.54 -4.21 13.02
C ASP A 8 -0.99 -4.15 13.24
N CYS A 9 -1.72 -3.35 12.45
CA CYS A 9 -3.18 -3.27 12.49
C CYS A 9 -3.78 -3.36 11.09
N LEU A 10 -4.36 -4.52 10.78
CA LEU A 10 -5.03 -4.79 9.50
C LEU A 10 -6.55 -4.83 9.64
N LYS A 11 -7.12 -4.07 10.58
CA LYS A 11 -8.58 -4.02 10.75
C LYS A 11 -9.25 -3.25 9.61
N LEU A 12 -10.42 -3.74 9.22
CA LEU A 12 -11.33 -3.02 8.33
C LEU A 12 -12.08 -1.97 9.12
N ASN A 13 -12.16 -0.77 8.55
CA ASN A 13 -12.90 0.35 9.10
C ASN A 13 -14.12 0.66 8.24
N PRO A 14 -15.15 1.32 8.81
CA PRO A 14 -16.27 1.84 8.03
C PRO A 14 -15.82 2.71 6.83
N PRO A 15 -16.67 2.88 5.80
CA PRO A 15 -16.39 3.82 4.73
C PRO A 15 -16.09 5.24 5.27
N ASP A 16 -15.25 5.99 4.54
CA ASP A 16 -14.98 7.42 4.77
C ASP A 16 -14.39 7.82 6.14
N THR A 17 -14.02 6.86 6.98
CA THR A 17 -13.21 7.11 8.18
C THR A 17 -11.80 7.56 7.79
N ILE A 18 -11.31 8.63 8.40
CA ILE A 18 -9.96 9.17 8.16
C ILE A 18 -8.92 8.47 9.04
N PHE A 19 -9.28 8.10 10.26
CA PHE A 19 -8.40 7.43 11.23
C PHE A 19 -8.94 6.04 11.57
N CYS A 20 -8.02 5.10 11.80
CA CYS A 20 -8.33 3.75 12.20
C CYS A 20 -8.95 3.75 13.60
N GLN A 21 -10.14 3.18 13.74
CA GLN A 21 -10.85 3.09 15.01
C GLN A 21 -10.17 2.17 16.04
N TYR A 22 -9.19 1.38 15.60
CA TYR A 22 -8.50 0.40 16.43
C TYR A 22 -7.09 0.83 16.84
N CYS A 23 -6.36 1.56 15.99
CA CYS A 23 -4.97 1.93 16.24
C CYS A 23 -4.65 3.42 16.03
N GLY A 24 -5.63 4.23 15.64
CA GLY A 24 -5.44 5.67 15.41
C GLY A 24 -4.69 6.06 14.13
N GLU A 25 -4.13 5.10 13.39
CA GLU A 25 -3.37 5.36 12.16
C GLU A 25 -4.25 6.05 11.10
N LYS A 26 -3.68 6.99 10.36
CA LYS A 26 -4.38 7.59 9.23
C LYS A 26 -4.62 6.54 8.15
N LEU A 27 -5.89 6.38 7.76
CA LEU A 27 -6.31 5.39 6.78
C LEU A 27 -6.09 5.84 5.34
N VAL A 28 -5.79 7.12 5.14
CA VAL A 28 -5.63 7.75 3.83
C VAL A 28 -4.16 8.01 3.58
N LEU A 29 -3.61 7.41 2.54
CA LEU A 29 -2.23 7.65 2.15
C LEU A 29 -2.14 8.93 1.32
N ALA A 30 -1.29 9.86 1.74
CA ALA A 30 -1.01 11.13 1.06
C ALA A 30 -2.29 11.94 0.73
N GLU A 31 -3.29 11.92 1.61
CA GLU A 31 -4.62 12.54 1.41
C GLU A 31 -5.36 12.14 0.13
N ARG A 32 -4.93 11.06 -0.53
CA ARG A 32 -5.34 10.75 -1.90
C ARG A 32 -5.79 9.32 -2.11
N TYR A 33 -5.11 8.36 -1.50
CA TYR A 33 -5.34 6.95 -1.78
C TYR A 33 -6.07 6.27 -0.62
N TRP A 34 -7.27 5.76 -0.89
CA TRP A 34 -8.09 5.02 0.07
C TRP A 34 -7.91 3.51 -0.14
N PRO A 35 -7.22 2.80 0.75
CA PRO A 35 -7.05 1.36 0.70
C PRO A 35 -8.39 0.64 0.97
N ILE A 36 -8.72 -0.34 0.14
CA ILE A 36 -9.97 -1.11 0.23
C ILE A 36 -9.73 -2.47 0.90
N LYS A 37 -8.74 -3.22 0.40
CA LYS A 37 -8.41 -4.57 0.86
C LYS A 37 -6.99 -4.97 0.47
N ILE A 38 -6.44 -5.94 1.17
CA ILE A 38 -5.19 -6.61 0.79
C ILE A 38 -5.50 -7.56 -0.39
N ILE A 39 -4.70 -7.51 -1.45
CA ILE A 39 -4.83 -8.39 -2.62
C ILE A 39 -3.64 -9.34 -2.79
N ARG A 40 -2.50 -9.05 -2.14
CA ARG A 40 -1.33 -9.91 -2.11
C ARG A 40 -0.54 -9.67 -0.84
N GLN A 41 0.00 -10.73 -0.24
CA GLN A 41 0.94 -10.67 0.86
C GLN A 41 2.02 -11.74 0.67
N GLY A 42 3.28 -11.39 0.95
CA GLY A 42 4.41 -12.31 0.88
C GLY A 42 5.59 -11.81 1.73
N GLY A 43 6.73 -12.50 1.66
CA GLY A 43 7.88 -12.22 2.54
C GLY A 43 8.51 -10.82 2.42
N PHE A 44 8.19 -10.08 1.35
CA PHE A 44 8.72 -8.74 1.07
C PHE A 44 7.72 -7.60 1.32
N GLY A 45 6.47 -7.92 1.67
CA GLY A 45 5.47 -6.91 1.99
C GLY A 45 4.05 -7.26 1.59
N ARG A 46 3.24 -6.22 1.46
CA ARG A 46 1.79 -6.30 1.19
C ARG A 46 1.41 -5.42 0.01
N THR A 47 0.40 -5.84 -0.74
CA THR A 47 -0.22 -5.05 -1.79
C THR A 47 -1.69 -4.88 -1.47
N PHE A 48 -2.13 -3.63 -1.48
CA PHE A 48 -3.52 -3.24 -1.26
C PHE A 48 -4.13 -2.79 -2.58
N GLN A 49 -5.36 -3.21 -2.86
CA GLN A 49 -6.20 -2.50 -3.80
C GLN A 49 -6.70 -1.23 -3.12
N ALA A 50 -6.62 -0.10 -3.82
CA ALA A 50 -7.02 1.20 -3.33
C ALA A 50 -7.81 1.98 -4.39
N VAL A 51 -8.38 3.11 -3.98
CA VAL A 51 -9.01 4.10 -4.86
C VAL A 51 -8.22 5.40 -4.79
N ASP A 52 -7.87 5.95 -5.94
CA ASP A 52 -7.35 7.32 -6.04
C ASP A 52 -8.54 8.29 -6.03
N LYS A 53 -8.91 8.79 -4.84
CA LYS A 53 -10.07 9.68 -4.68
C LYS A 53 -9.82 11.10 -5.19
N TYR A 54 -8.56 11.48 -5.44
CA TYR A 54 -8.22 12.80 -5.98
C TYR A 54 -8.64 12.95 -7.45
N LYS A 55 -8.60 11.86 -8.23
CA LYS A 55 -9.04 11.89 -9.63
C LYS A 55 -10.58 11.83 -9.73
N PRO A 56 -11.21 12.60 -10.64
CA PRO A 56 -12.67 12.59 -10.81
C PRO A 56 -13.26 11.20 -11.10
N SER A 57 -12.57 10.38 -11.90
CA SER A 57 -12.99 9.02 -12.23
C SER A 57 -12.83 8.01 -11.08
N LYS A 58 -12.20 8.41 -9.97
CA LYS A 58 -11.93 7.57 -8.79
C LYS A 58 -11.41 6.18 -9.17
N PRO A 59 -10.35 6.10 -9.99
CA PRO A 59 -9.90 4.82 -10.51
C PRO A 59 -9.34 3.94 -9.40
N PHE A 60 -9.45 2.62 -9.59
CA PHE A 60 -8.69 1.68 -8.78
C PHE A 60 -7.19 1.85 -9.03
N CYS A 61 -6.41 1.73 -7.97
CA CYS A 61 -4.96 1.71 -8.00
C CYS A 61 -4.44 0.68 -6.99
N VAL A 62 -3.12 0.52 -6.92
CA VAL A 62 -2.48 -0.36 -5.95
C VAL A 62 -1.55 0.44 -5.04
N ILE A 63 -1.54 0.09 -3.76
CA ILE A 63 -0.54 0.55 -2.79
C ILE A 63 0.34 -0.66 -2.49
N LYS A 64 1.64 -0.59 -2.79
CA LYS A 64 2.63 -1.58 -2.35
C LYS A 64 3.27 -1.06 -1.06
N GLN A 65 3.20 -1.86 -0.01
CA GLN A 65 3.86 -1.59 1.26
C GLN A 65 5.06 -2.52 1.39
N PHE A 66 6.26 -1.94 1.51
CA PHE A 66 7.46 -2.68 1.85
C PHE A 66 7.42 -3.04 3.33
N PHE A 67 7.33 -4.34 3.63
CA PHE A 67 7.29 -4.87 4.98
C PHE A 67 7.97 -6.24 5.00
N PRO A 68 9.31 -6.27 4.90
CA PRO A 68 10.06 -7.52 4.86
C PRO A 68 10.02 -8.22 6.22
N GLN A 69 9.74 -9.52 6.21
CA GLN A 69 9.77 -10.37 7.41
C GLN A 69 11.16 -11.00 7.67
N ALA A 70 12.14 -10.76 6.78
CA ALA A 70 13.45 -11.40 6.82
C ALA A 70 14.33 -10.87 7.96
N GLN A 71 15.04 -11.79 8.63
CA GLN A 71 16.06 -11.48 9.64
C GLN A 71 17.43 -11.38 8.95
N GLY A 72 17.99 -10.17 8.85
CA GLY A 72 19.33 -9.93 8.30
C GLY A 72 19.47 -8.58 7.59
N THR A 73 20.47 -7.78 7.97
CA THR A 73 20.63 -6.39 7.49
C THR A 73 20.95 -6.29 5.99
N LYS A 74 21.78 -7.19 5.45
CA LYS A 74 22.15 -7.21 4.02
C LYS A 74 20.99 -7.62 3.10
N SER A 75 20.13 -8.54 3.55
CA SER A 75 18.93 -8.93 2.79
C SER A 75 17.88 -7.83 2.77
N LEU A 76 17.78 -7.04 3.85
CA LEU A 76 16.84 -5.92 3.96
C LEU A 76 17.22 -4.78 3.02
N SER A 77 18.50 -4.40 2.96
CA SER A 77 18.96 -3.32 2.07
C SER A 77 18.74 -3.68 0.61
N LYS A 78 19.08 -4.91 0.20
CA LYS A 78 18.85 -5.33 -1.20
C LYS A 78 17.36 -5.41 -1.54
N ALA A 79 16.52 -5.88 -0.61
CA ALA A 79 15.07 -5.91 -0.82
C ALA A 79 14.48 -4.50 -0.96
N ALA A 80 14.95 -3.53 -0.18
CA ALA A 80 14.53 -2.13 -0.30
C ALA A 80 14.96 -1.50 -1.63
N GLU A 81 16.20 -1.77 -2.08
CA GLU A 81 16.70 -1.33 -3.38
C GLU A 81 15.84 -1.88 -4.54
N LEU A 82 15.56 -3.19 -4.52
CA LEU A 82 14.72 -3.83 -5.54
C LEU A 82 13.27 -3.30 -5.50
N PHE A 83 12.75 -2.99 -4.32
CA PHE A 83 11.43 -2.38 -4.17
C PHE A 83 11.37 -0.99 -4.79
N ALA A 84 12.42 -0.17 -4.62
CA ALA A 84 12.52 1.15 -5.24
C ALA A 84 12.68 1.07 -6.76
N GLN A 85 13.57 0.20 -7.26
CA GLN A 85 13.81 -0.01 -8.70
C GLN A 85 12.55 -0.48 -9.43
N GLU A 86 11.70 -1.28 -8.79
CA GLU A 86 10.41 -1.67 -9.37
C GLU A 86 9.50 -0.46 -9.60
N ALA A 87 9.47 0.51 -8.69
CA ALA A 87 8.68 1.73 -8.86
C ALA A 87 9.20 2.56 -10.05
N GLU A 88 10.52 2.76 -10.14
CA GLU A 88 11.15 3.46 -11.27
C GLU A 88 10.89 2.78 -12.60
N ARG A 89 11.00 1.44 -12.64
CA ARG A 89 10.80 0.68 -13.87
C ARG A 89 9.33 0.67 -14.31
N LEU A 90 8.38 0.59 -13.38
CA LEU A 90 6.96 0.70 -13.69
C LEU A 90 6.59 2.08 -14.24
N ASP A 91 7.21 3.15 -13.73
CA ASP A 91 7.03 4.50 -14.25
C ASP A 91 7.48 4.61 -15.72
N GLY A 92 8.63 4.01 -16.06
CA GLY A 92 9.15 4.01 -17.42
C GLY A 92 8.38 3.16 -18.44
N LEU A 93 7.64 2.13 -18.00
CA LEU A 93 6.92 1.21 -18.91
C LEU A 93 5.61 1.76 -19.47
N GLY A 94 5.04 2.82 -18.88
CA GLY A 94 3.80 3.43 -19.36
C GLY A 94 2.60 2.47 -19.32
N LYS A 95 1.74 2.52 -20.35
CA LYS A 95 0.55 1.65 -20.48
C LYS A 95 0.67 0.81 -21.74
N HIS A 96 0.51 -0.50 -21.61
CA HIS A 96 0.38 -1.42 -22.73
C HIS A 96 -1.04 -2.01 -22.76
N PRO A 97 -1.70 -2.11 -23.93
CA PRO A 97 -3.02 -2.74 -24.08
C PRO A 97 -2.99 -4.25 -23.79
#